data_AF-A0A922YVR2-F1
#
_entry.id   AF-A0A922YVR2-F1
#
_cell.length_a   1.000
_cell.length_b   1.000
_cell.length_c   1.000
_cell.angle_alpha   90.00
_cell.angle_beta   90.00
_cell.angle_gamma   90.00
#
_symmetry.space_group_name_H-M   'P 1'
#
loop_
_entity.id
_entity.type
_entity.pdbx_description
1 polymer ?
#
loop_
_entity_poly.entity_id
_entity_poly.type
_entity_poly.pdbx_seq_one_letter_code
_entity_poly.pdbx_strand_id
1 'polypeptide(L)'
;DDSLLAFYDRFLLRVPVQPVDDAHFAALLTTPVNEDRALPARSHLDLTRVQALREQAHAAVLGGDVLELLQAARQHANGSAQTVSDRRWRQLVELLKLQAASRGADAVSPWDLWLLPFVLAAGPDDVPGWTDFFLHRVAHTAPVPLDGLERAVAAFEQQLDIERRAPADAQDDSAGKLALARAISAPDRGESEMIRITSERAQRRYSQVHVAARVSQCDSVLSQLAVVHEDLRKTAENVSRGVRAHDWLPPSWLAQIEAVHEQRCEAVAQWLSRLQRVRQGFSALPLNEEDHASPPEPVTWTYP
;
A
#
# COMPACT_ATOMS: atom_id res chain seq x y z
N ASP A 1 -17.75 14.45 -37.48
CA ASP A 1 -18.79 13.78 -38.31
C ASP A 1 -19.85 13.26 -37.35
N ASP A 2 -20.86 14.08 -37.07
CA ASP A 2 -21.78 13.89 -35.93
C ASP A 2 -22.66 12.63 -36.08
N SER A 3 -22.84 12.17 -37.32
CA SER A 3 -23.53 10.92 -37.66
C SER A 3 -22.81 9.68 -37.12
N LEU A 4 -21.48 9.64 -37.22
CA LEU A 4 -20.65 8.55 -36.70
C LEU A 4 -20.65 8.53 -35.17
N LEU A 5 -20.62 9.71 -34.53
CA LEU A 5 -20.73 9.82 -33.08
C LEU A 5 -22.11 9.36 -32.58
N ALA A 6 -23.19 9.72 -33.27
CA ALA A 6 -24.53 9.26 -32.95
C ALA A 6 -24.72 7.74 -33.15
N PHE A 7 -24.05 7.16 -34.14
CA PHE A 7 -24.01 5.70 -34.33
C PHE A 7 -23.21 5.03 -33.21
N TYR A 8 -22.03 5.57 -32.88
CA TYR A 8 -21.19 5.07 -31.81
C TYR A 8 -21.89 5.09 -30.44
N ASP A 9 -22.74 6.08 -30.16
CA ASP A 9 -23.57 6.14 -28.94
C ASP A 9 -24.56 4.99 -28.78
N ARG A 10 -24.90 4.27 -29.86
CA ARG A 10 -25.81 3.11 -29.80
C ARG A 10 -25.15 1.84 -29.26
N PHE A 11 -23.82 1.78 -29.26
CA PHE A 11 -23.07 0.68 -28.67
C PHE A 11 -22.81 0.98 -27.20
N LEU A 12 -23.49 0.22 -26.33
CA LEU A 12 -23.36 0.37 -24.89
C LEU A 12 -21.96 -0.05 -24.40
N LEU A 13 -21.53 -1.25 -24.78
CA LEU A 13 -20.22 -1.79 -24.43
C LEU A 13 -19.20 -1.47 -25.53
N ARG A 14 -18.09 -0.87 -25.11
CA ARG A 14 -16.95 -0.50 -25.96
C ARG A 14 -15.69 -1.05 -25.30
N VAL A 15 -15.20 -2.14 -25.84
CA VAL A 15 -14.04 -2.85 -25.30
C VAL A 15 -12.88 -2.66 -26.26
N PRO A 16 -11.85 -1.87 -25.91
CA PRO A 16 -10.62 -1.83 -26.69
C PRO A 16 -9.96 -3.21 -26.65
N VAL A 17 -9.65 -3.76 -27.81
CA VAL A 17 -8.94 -5.04 -27.93
C VAL A 17 -7.55 -4.77 -28.47
N GLN A 18 -6.54 -5.23 -27.75
CA GLN A 18 -5.15 -5.17 -28.19
C GLN A 18 -4.73 -6.48 -28.85
N PRO A 19 -3.72 -6.46 -29.74
CA PRO A 19 -3.08 -7.68 -30.22
C PRO A 19 -2.55 -8.53 -29.06
N VAL A 20 -2.44 -9.83 -29.28
CA VAL A 20 -1.80 -10.77 -28.34
C VAL A 20 -0.32 -10.45 -28.22
N ASP A 21 0.24 -10.56 -27.01
CA ASP A 21 1.67 -10.33 -26.76
C ASP A 21 2.57 -11.42 -27.39
N ASP A 22 3.87 -11.13 -27.48
CA ASP A 22 4.85 -12.05 -28.09
C ASP A 22 4.94 -13.40 -27.37
N ALA A 23 4.71 -13.42 -26.04
CA ALA A 23 4.79 -14.64 -25.24
C ALA A 23 3.65 -15.62 -25.55
N HIS A 24 2.47 -15.10 -25.91
CA HIS A 24 1.28 -15.89 -26.25
C HIS A 24 1.04 -16.03 -27.76
N PHE A 25 1.81 -15.33 -28.60
CA PHE A 25 1.63 -15.36 -30.06
C PHE A 25 1.78 -16.78 -30.65
N ALA A 26 2.77 -17.54 -30.20
CA ALA A 26 2.94 -18.93 -30.64
C ALA A 26 1.75 -19.83 -30.25
N ALA A 27 1.19 -19.63 -29.05
CA ALA A 27 0.01 -20.35 -28.59
C ALA A 27 -1.23 -20.00 -29.43
N LEU A 28 -1.40 -18.72 -29.78
CA LEU A 28 -2.47 -18.29 -30.69
C LEU A 28 -2.37 -19.00 -32.05
N LEU A 29 -1.18 -19.04 -32.66
CA LEU A 29 -0.98 -19.67 -33.98
C LEU A 29 -1.16 -21.19 -33.99
N THR A 30 -0.92 -21.84 -32.85
CA THR A 30 -1.01 -23.31 -32.72
C THR A 30 -2.33 -23.78 -32.13
N THR A 31 -3.24 -22.85 -31.78
CA THR A 31 -4.56 -23.19 -31.21
C THR A 31 -5.39 -23.93 -32.27
N PRO A 32 -5.80 -25.19 -32.02
CA PRO A 32 -6.63 -25.92 -32.96
C PRO A 32 -8.00 -25.26 -33.06
N VAL A 33 -8.51 -25.08 -34.29
CA VAL A 33 -9.88 -24.63 -34.52
C VAL A 33 -10.82 -25.73 -34.05
N ASN A 34 -11.37 -25.57 -32.85
CA ASN A 34 -12.17 -26.59 -32.20
C ASN A 34 -13.62 -26.48 -32.69
N GLU A 35 -13.91 -27.03 -33.87
CA GLU A 35 -15.23 -26.91 -34.51
C GLU A 35 -16.32 -27.78 -33.84
N ASP A 36 -15.94 -28.82 -33.08
CA ASP A 36 -16.88 -29.86 -32.60
C ASP A 36 -16.88 -30.09 -31.08
N ARG A 37 -16.57 -29.08 -30.26
CA ARG A 37 -16.81 -29.21 -28.82
C ARG A 37 -18.31 -29.02 -28.54
N ALA A 38 -19.05 -30.13 -28.50
CA ALA A 38 -20.44 -30.14 -28.05
C ALA A 38 -20.54 -29.44 -26.69
N LEU A 39 -21.19 -28.27 -26.67
CA LEU A 39 -21.43 -27.54 -25.43
C LEU A 39 -22.31 -28.40 -24.53
N PRO A 40 -22.02 -28.49 -23.21
CA PRO A 40 -22.90 -29.18 -22.29
C PRO A 40 -24.33 -28.63 -22.42
N ALA A 41 -25.35 -29.48 -22.42
CA ALA A 41 -26.76 -29.02 -22.55
C ALA A 41 -27.14 -27.94 -21.51
N ARG A 42 -26.51 -27.98 -20.32
CA ARG A 42 -26.65 -26.96 -19.27
C ARG A 42 -26.20 -25.55 -19.68
N SER A 43 -25.34 -25.43 -20.68
CA SER A 43 -24.81 -24.17 -21.21
C SER A 43 -25.77 -23.47 -22.18
N HIS A 44 -26.87 -24.11 -22.57
CA HIS A 44 -27.87 -23.51 -23.45
C HIS A 44 -28.76 -22.56 -22.64
N LEU A 45 -28.87 -21.31 -23.10
CA LEU A 45 -29.85 -20.34 -22.62
C LEU A 45 -31.05 -20.37 -23.57
N ASP A 46 -32.20 -20.82 -23.07
CA ASP A 46 -33.46 -20.70 -23.78
C ASP A 46 -34.14 -19.35 -23.47
N LEU A 47 -35.21 -19.05 -24.20
CA LEU A 47 -35.95 -17.79 -24.02
C LEU A 47 -36.55 -17.66 -22.63
N THR A 48 -36.97 -18.76 -22.00
CA THR A 48 -37.55 -18.78 -20.65
C THR A 48 -36.51 -18.35 -19.62
N ARG A 49 -35.28 -18.89 -19.68
CA ARG A 49 -34.16 -18.49 -18.83
C ARG A 49 -33.77 -17.04 -19.05
N VAL A 50 -33.74 -16.59 -20.31
CA VAL A 50 -33.45 -15.18 -20.63
C VAL A 50 -34.52 -14.24 -20.05
N GLN A 51 -35.81 -14.61 -20.14
CA GLN A 51 -36.90 -13.82 -19.56
C GLN A 51 -36.82 -13.79 -18.03
N ALA A 52 -36.62 -14.94 -17.38
CA ALA A 52 -36.44 -15.01 -15.93
C ALA A 52 -35.26 -14.16 -15.46
N LEU A 53 -34.14 -14.19 -16.18
CA LEU A 53 -32.97 -13.36 -15.87
C LEU A 53 -33.28 -11.86 -16.00
N ARG A 54 -34.05 -11.45 -17.01
CA ARG A 54 -34.49 -10.05 -17.19
C ARG A 54 -35.43 -9.60 -16.07
N GLU A 55 -36.34 -10.46 -15.64
CA GLU A 55 -37.26 -10.18 -14.53
C GLU A 55 -36.48 -10.01 -13.22
N GLN A 56 -35.53 -10.91 -12.94
CA GLN A 56 -34.62 -10.82 -11.79
C GLN A 56 -33.79 -9.53 -11.84
N ALA A 57 -33.21 -9.20 -13.01
CA ALA A 57 -32.46 -7.96 -13.19
C ALA A 57 -33.34 -6.73 -12.93
N HIS A 58 -34.58 -6.72 -13.42
CA HIS A 58 -35.50 -5.60 -13.17
C HIS A 58 -35.79 -5.43 -11.67
N ALA A 59 -35.94 -6.53 -10.94
CA ALA A 59 -36.17 -6.56 -9.49
C ALA A 59 -34.90 -6.22 -8.67
N ALA A 60 -33.70 -6.37 -9.25
CA ALA A 60 -32.46 -6.15 -8.53
C ALA A 60 -32.35 -4.73 -7.96
N VAL A 61 -31.95 -4.63 -6.71
CA VAL A 61 -31.85 -3.38 -5.95
C VAL A 61 -30.54 -2.67 -6.29
N LEU A 62 -30.62 -1.35 -6.44
CA LEU A 62 -29.43 -0.50 -6.52
C LEU A 62 -29.16 0.05 -5.12
N GLY A 63 -28.14 -0.48 -4.44
CA GLY A 63 -27.77 -0.10 -3.08
C GLY A 63 -27.33 1.36 -2.95
N GLY A 64 -27.40 1.91 -1.73
CA GLY A 64 -26.97 3.28 -1.44
C GLY A 64 -25.48 3.51 -1.68
N ASP A 65 -24.66 2.52 -1.34
CA ASP A 65 -23.22 2.47 -1.62
C ASP A 65 -22.91 2.55 -3.12
N VAL A 66 -23.64 1.80 -3.94
CA VAL A 66 -23.52 1.85 -5.40
C VAL A 66 -23.98 3.20 -5.95
N LEU A 67 -25.08 3.76 -5.42
CA LEU A 67 -25.55 5.09 -5.81
C LEU A 67 -24.52 6.18 -5.51
N GLU A 68 -23.85 6.12 -4.36
CA GLU A 68 -22.76 7.03 -4.00
C GLU A 68 -21.57 6.89 -4.97
N LEU A 69 -21.18 5.66 -5.31
CA LEU A 69 -20.12 5.40 -6.29
C LEU A 69 -20.48 5.91 -7.69
N LEU A 70 -21.74 5.76 -8.13
CA LEU A 70 -22.21 6.29 -9.41
C LEU A 70 -22.23 7.83 -9.43
N GLN A 71 -22.56 8.47 -8.31
CA GLN A 71 -22.44 9.92 -8.18
C GLN A 71 -20.98 10.38 -8.26
N ALA A 72 -20.07 9.68 -7.58
CA ALA A 72 -18.63 9.92 -7.69
C ALA A 72 -18.11 9.68 -9.11
N ALA A 73 -18.62 8.67 -9.82
CA ALA A 73 -18.31 8.41 -11.22
C ALA A 73 -18.77 9.57 -12.12
N ARG A 74 -19.95 10.14 -11.87
CA ARG A 74 -20.43 11.33 -12.58
C ARG A 74 -19.54 12.55 -12.33
N GLN A 75 -19.06 12.74 -11.10
CA GLN A 75 -18.10 13.80 -10.77
C GLN A 75 -16.77 13.58 -11.50
N HIS A 76 -16.28 12.34 -11.56
CA HIS A 76 -15.07 11.98 -12.32
C HIS A 76 -15.23 12.34 -13.81
N ALA A 77 -16.34 11.95 -14.45
CA ALA A 77 -16.62 12.30 -15.85
C ALA A 77 -16.58 13.81 -16.09
N ASN A 78 -17.22 14.59 -15.21
CA ASN A 78 -17.22 16.06 -15.30
C ASN A 78 -15.81 16.64 -15.13
N GLY A 79 -15.04 16.12 -14.17
CA GLY A 79 -13.66 16.56 -13.91
C GLY A 79 -12.69 16.23 -15.05
N SER A 80 -12.95 15.16 -15.80
CA SER A 80 -12.18 14.77 -16.99
C SER A 80 -12.78 15.31 -18.30
N ALA A 81 -13.73 16.26 -18.24
CA ALA A 81 -14.43 16.82 -19.40
C ALA A 81 -15.10 15.79 -20.34
N GLN A 82 -15.47 14.62 -19.82
CA GLN A 82 -16.20 13.58 -20.55
C GLN A 82 -17.71 13.81 -20.43
N THR A 83 -18.39 14.04 -21.55
CA THR A 83 -19.85 14.23 -21.57
C THR A 83 -20.57 12.89 -21.70
N VAL A 84 -21.12 12.40 -20.59
CA VAL A 84 -21.91 11.17 -20.53
C VAL A 84 -23.40 11.51 -20.45
N SER A 85 -24.20 11.03 -21.41
CA SER A 85 -25.64 11.29 -21.45
C SER A 85 -26.40 10.54 -20.34
N ASP A 86 -27.51 11.12 -19.86
CA ASP A 86 -28.40 10.46 -18.88
C ASP A 86 -28.91 9.10 -19.36
N ARG A 87 -29.13 8.96 -20.67
CA ARG A 87 -29.48 7.68 -21.30
C ARG A 87 -28.43 6.62 -21.02
N ARG A 88 -27.15 6.95 -21.19
CA ARG A 88 -26.03 6.01 -20.99
C ARG A 88 -25.91 5.59 -19.52
N TRP A 89 -26.13 6.52 -18.58
CA TRP A 89 -26.21 6.19 -17.16
C TRP A 89 -27.34 5.20 -16.84
N ARG A 90 -28.52 5.37 -17.45
CA ARG A 90 -29.63 4.42 -17.26
C ARG A 90 -29.30 3.04 -17.83
N GLN A 91 -28.69 2.98 -19.02
CA GLN A 91 -28.26 1.72 -19.62
C GLN A 91 -27.16 1.02 -18.82
N LEU A 92 -26.23 1.77 -18.24
CA LEU A 92 -25.25 1.24 -17.29
C LEU A 92 -25.96 0.56 -16.10
N VAL A 93 -26.93 1.22 -15.47
CA VAL A 93 -27.66 0.64 -14.33
C VAL A 93 -28.41 -0.64 -14.74
N GLU A 94 -29.05 -0.68 -15.90
CA GLU A 94 -29.68 -1.89 -16.43
C GLU A 94 -28.67 -3.04 -16.60
N LEU A 95 -27.48 -2.73 -17.11
CA LEU A 95 -26.40 -3.71 -17.28
C LEU A 95 -25.84 -4.21 -15.94
N LEU A 96 -25.65 -3.32 -14.96
CA LEU A 96 -25.19 -3.67 -13.61
C LEU A 96 -26.21 -4.60 -12.92
N LYS A 97 -27.50 -4.31 -13.05
CA LYS A 97 -28.57 -5.16 -12.53
C LYS A 97 -28.60 -6.53 -13.21
N LEU A 98 -28.39 -6.58 -14.52
CA LEU A 98 -28.29 -7.84 -15.26
C LEU A 98 -27.09 -8.68 -14.79
N GLN A 99 -25.95 -8.03 -14.56
CA GLN A 99 -24.76 -8.67 -14.01
C GLN A 99 -25.04 -9.27 -12.62
N ALA A 100 -25.63 -8.50 -11.70
CA ALA A 100 -26.02 -9.00 -10.39
C ALA A 100 -26.96 -10.21 -10.48
N ALA A 101 -28.02 -10.12 -11.29
CA ALA A 101 -28.97 -11.22 -11.50
C ALA A 101 -28.29 -12.47 -12.08
N SER A 102 -27.33 -12.32 -12.99
CA SER A 102 -26.60 -13.47 -13.56
C SER A 102 -25.69 -14.17 -12.55
N ARG A 103 -25.29 -13.49 -11.47
CA ARG A 103 -24.60 -14.06 -10.31
C ARG A 103 -25.59 -14.60 -9.26
N GLY A 104 -26.89 -14.54 -9.53
CA GLY A 104 -27.95 -14.92 -8.59
C GLY A 104 -28.14 -13.93 -7.43
N ALA A 105 -27.62 -12.70 -7.54
CA ALA A 105 -27.78 -11.67 -6.54
C ALA A 105 -29.05 -10.83 -6.78
N ASP A 106 -29.68 -10.41 -5.69
CA ASP A 106 -30.85 -9.53 -5.67
C ASP A 106 -30.48 -8.04 -5.58
N ALA A 107 -29.19 -7.72 -5.42
CA ALA A 107 -28.67 -6.37 -5.36
C ALA A 107 -27.38 -6.23 -6.16
N VAL A 108 -27.20 -5.04 -6.74
CA VAL A 108 -25.94 -4.62 -7.38
C VAL A 108 -24.89 -4.42 -6.29
N SER A 109 -23.73 -5.04 -6.48
CA SER A 109 -22.54 -4.91 -5.65
C SER A 109 -21.66 -3.75 -6.16
N PRO A 110 -20.89 -3.08 -5.28
CA PRO A 110 -19.81 -2.18 -5.69
C PRO A 110 -18.86 -2.79 -6.72
N TRP A 111 -18.63 -4.11 -6.66
CA TRP A 111 -17.75 -4.82 -7.57
C TRP A 111 -18.29 -4.94 -9.00
N ASP A 112 -19.62 -4.84 -9.20
CA ASP A 112 -20.22 -4.85 -10.54
C ASP A 112 -19.77 -3.63 -11.37
N LEU A 113 -19.26 -2.56 -10.73
CA LEU A 113 -18.80 -1.32 -11.36
C LEU A 113 -17.49 -1.48 -12.15
N TRP A 114 -16.89 -2.68 -12.20
CA TRP A 114 -15.75 -2.93 -13.10
C TRP A 114 -16.11 -2.67 -14.59
N LEU A 115 -17.40 -2.63 -14.92
CA LEU A 115 -17.91 -2.30 -16.26
C LEU A 115 -17.84 -0.80 -16.62
N LEU A 116 -17.59 0.10 -15.66
CA LEU A 116 -17.55 1.54 -15.92
C LEU A 116 -16.65 1.94 -17.10
N PRO A 117 -15.41 1.42 -17.24
CA PRO A 117 -14.53 1.84 -18.33
C PRO A 117 -15.05 1.45 -19.71
N PHE A 118 -15.82 0.36 -19.80
CA PHE A 118 -16.33 -0.14 -21.08
C PHE A 118 -17.67 0.50 -21.47
N VAL A 119 -18.36 1.12 -20.52
CA VAL A 119 -19.64 1.78 -20.77
C VAL A 119 -19.47 3.30 -20.87
N LEU A 120 -18.72 3.91 -19.97
CA LEU A 120 -18.69 5.37 -19.80
C LEU A 120 -17.58 6.07 -20.57
N ALA A 121 -16.46 5.38 -20.85
CA ALA A 121 -15.36 5.97 -21.61
C ALA A 121 -15.85 6.52 -22.96
N ALA A 122 -15.46 7.76 -23.26
CA ALA A 122 -15.80 8.38 -24.54
C ALA A 122 -14.99 7.73 -25.68
N GLY A 123 -13.71 7.46 -25.45
CA GLY A 123 -12.83 6.71 -26.35
C GLY A 123 -11.90 5.72 -25.62
N PRO A 124 -11.07 4.97 -26.37
CA PRO A 124 -10.12 4.02 -25.78
C PRO A 124 -9.11 4.68 -24.84
N ASP A 125 -8.72 5.93 -25.11
CA ASP A 125 -7.76 6.67 -24.28
C ASP A 125 -8.31 7.05 -22.89
N ASP A 126 -9.64 7.05 -22.72
CA ASP A 126 -10.29 7.35 -21.44
C ASP A 126 -10.43 6.11 -20.54
N VAL A 127 -10.27 4.90 -21.11
CA VAL A 127 -10.45 3.63 -20.39
C VAL A 127 -9.51 3.50 -19.19
N PRO A 128 -8.21 3.87 -19.27
CA PRO A 128 -7.33 3.84 -18.10
C PRO A 128 -7.83 4.70 -16.95
N GLY A 129 -8.32 5.91 -17.21
CA GLY A 129 -8.83 6.80 -16.15
C GLY A 129 -10.05 6.24 -15.42
N TRP A 130 -10.96 5.60 -16.15
CA TRP A 130 -12.09 4.89 -15.56
C TRP A 130 -11.68 3.62 -14.82
N THR A 131 -10.65 2.93 -15.31
CA THR A 131 -10.08 1.74 -14.65
C THR A 131 -9.48 2.14 -13.31
N ASP A 132 -8.68 3.21 -13.28
CA ASP A 132 -8.11 3.79 -12.07
C ASP A 132 -9.21 4.26 -11.11
N PHE A 133 -10.29 4.86 -11.62
CA PHE A 133 -11.44 5.22 -10.78
C PHE A 133 -11.99 4.00 -10.03
N PHE A 134 -12.25 2.89 -10.73
CA PHE A 134 -12.72 1.66 -10.12
C PHE A 134 -11.70 1.10 -9.12
N LEU A 135 -10.44 0.96 -9.55
CA LEU A 135 -9.36 0.41 -8.73
C LEU A 135 -9.16 1.24 -7.45
N HIS A 136 -9.26 2.56 -7.52
CA HIS A 136 -9.08 3.44 -6.37
C HIS A 136 -10.30 3.50 -5.45
N ARG A 137 -11.52 3.63 -6.01
CA ARG A 137 -12.74 3.85 -5.21
C ARG A 137 -13.36 2.56 -4.69
N VAL A 138 -13.32 1.48 -5.47
CA VAL A 138 -13.91 0.19 -5.12
C VAL A 138 -12.85 -0.75 -4.56
N ALA A 139 -11.72 -0.90 -5.26
CA ALA A 139 -10.67 -1.84 -4.82
C ALA A 139 -9.66 -1.23 -3.85
N HIS A 140 -9.82 0.04 -3.46
CA HIS A 140 -8.98 0.76 -2.48
C HIS A 140 -7.46 0.73 -2.78
N THR A 141 -7.10 0.72 -4.07
CA THR A 141 -5.70 0.69 -4.52
C THR A 141 -5.08 2.08 -4.72
N ALA A 142 -5.77 3.16 -4.33
CA ALA A 142 -5.21 4.51 -4.37
C ALA A 142 -3.92 4.60 -3.53
N PRO A 143 -2.86 5.30 -3.98
CA PRO A 143 -1.62 5.43 -3.21
C PRO A 143 -1.87 5.94 -1.79
N VAL A 144 -1.27 5.28 -0.80
CA VAL A 144 -1.32 5.67 0.61
C VAL A 144 0.00 6.36 0.96
N PRO A 145 0.00 7.55 1.58
CA PRO A 145 1.22 8.28 1.87
C PRO A 145 2.00 7.64 3.03
N LEU A 146 2.87 6.68 2.71
CA LEU A 146 3.67 5.94 3.69
C LEU A 146 5.12 6.44 3.81
N ASP A 147 5.57 7.31 2.90
CA ASP A 147 6.96 7.77 2.77
C ASP A 147 7.51 8.44 4.04
N GLY A 148 6.65 9.02 4.87
CA GLY A 148 7.04 9.59 6.16
C GLY A 148 7.56 8.54 7.13
N LEU A 149 6.90 7.38 7.18
CA LEU A 149 7.26 6.27 8.07
C LEU A 149 8.52 5.56 7.56
N GLU A 150 8.62 5.36 6.24
CA GLU A 150 9.85 4.82 5.64
C GLU A 150 11.07 5.68 5.97
N ARG A 151 10.97 7.00 5.78
CA ARG A 151 12.05 7.94 6.10
C ARG A 151 12.39 7.93 7.58
N ALA A 152 11.40 7.80 8.46
CA ALA A 152 11.64 7.70 9.90
C ALA A 152 12.47 6.44 10.25
N VAL A 153 12.12 5.28 9.66
CA VAL A 153 12.88 4.03 9.85
C VAL A 153 14.33 4.19 9.35
N ALA A 154 14.51 4.74 8.15
CA ALA A 154 15.84 4.99 7.59
C ALA A 154 16.67 5.96 8.45
N ALA A 155 16.04 7.00 9.01
CA ALA A 155 16.71 7.94 9.91
C ALA A 155 17.20 7.27 11.20
N PHE A 156 16.40 6.37 11.80
CA PHE A 156 16.84 5.61 12.98
C PHE A 156 17.96 4.62 12.67
N GLU A 157 17.92 3.95 11.51
CA GLU A 157 19.02 3.09 11.05
C GLU A 157 20.32 3.89 10.92
N GLN A 158 20.28 5.07 10.29
CA GLN A 158 21.42 5.95 10.16
C GLN A 158 21.91 6.45 11.53
N GLN A 159 20.98 6.83 12.42
CA GLN A 159 21.33 7.30 13.76
C GLN A 159 22.04 6.21 14.58
N LEU A 160 21.56 4.97 14.51
CA LEU A 160 22.22 3.85 15.19
C LEU A 160 23.62 3.58 14.62
N ASP A 161 23.80 3.65 13.31
CA ASP A 161 25.10 3.47 12.67
C ASP A 161 26.10 4.56 13.09
N ILE A 162 25.66 5.82 13.15
CA ILE A 162 26.46 6.94 13.67
C ILE A 162 26.87 6.69 15.12
N GLU A 163 25.93 6.29 15.98
CA GLU A 163 26.21 6.04 17.40
C GLU A 163 27.16 4.85 17.60
N ARG A 164 27.04 3.79 16.80
CA ARG A 164 27.96 2.64 16.84
C ARG A 164 29.38 2.97 16.41
N ARG A 165 29.56 3.95 15.52
CA ARG A 165 30.87 4.37 15.00
C ARG A 165 31.48 5.55 15.75
N ALA A 166 30.78 6.09 16.75
CA ALA A 166 31.26 7.25 17.49
C ALA A 166 32.50 6.90 18.34
N PRO A 167 33.60 7.67 18.24
CA PRO A 167 34.79 7.46 19.07
C PRO A 167 34.52 7.87 20.53
N ALA A 168 35.24 7.24 21.48
CA ALA A 168 35.08 7.51 22.92
C ALA A 168 35.28 8.98 23.31
N ASP A 169 36.15 9.71 22.62
CA ASP A 169 36.50 11.10 22.94
C ASP A 169 35.47 12.13 22.42
N ALA A 170 34.34 11.69 21.86
CA ALA A 170 33.35 12.54 21.21
C ALA A 170 32.36 13.25 22.16
N GLN A 171 32.65 13.39 23.46
CA GLN A 171 31.74 14.08 24.40
C GLN A 171 32.32 15.40 24.95
N ASP A 172 31.48 16.44 24.83
CA ASP A 172 31.40 17.70 25.56
C ASP A 172 32.35 18.85 25.16
N ASP A 173 31.79 20.07 25.09
CA ASP A 173 32.42 21.37 24.78
C ASP A 173 33.63 21.75 25.69
N SER A 174 34.05 20.82 26.55
CA SER A 174 35.30 20.85 27.32
C SER A 174 36.54 20.39 26.53
N ALA A 175 36.36 19.69 25.39
CA ALA A 175 37.46 19.21 24.55
C ALA A 175 38.37 20.34 24.03
N GLY A 176 37.82 21.54 23.80
CA GLY A 176 38.61 22.73 23.42
C GLY A 176 39.58 23.19 24.51
N LYS A 177 39.27 22.95 25.80
CA LYS A 177 40.14 23.30 26.93
C LYS A 177 41.23 22.25 27.17
N LEU A 178 40.92 20.98 26.97
CA LEU A 178 41.87 19.86 27.09
C LEU A 178 42.87 19.80 25.92
N ALA A 179 42.44 20.14 24.70
CA ALA A 179 43.34 20.29 23.56
C ALA A 179 44.37 21.43 23.74
N LEU A 180 43.96 22.54 24.37
CA LEU A 180 44.86 23.65 24.74
C LEU A 180 45.87 23.21 25.81
N ALA A 181 45.46 22.41 26.79
CA ALA A 181 46.35 21.88 27.83
C ALA A 181 47.40 20.89 27.26
N ARG A 182 47.00 20.06 26.28
CA ARG A 182 47.94 19.15 25.57
C ARG A 182 48.90 19.88 24.64
N ALA A 183 48.52 21.00 24.03
CA ALA A 183 49.43 21.79 23.21
C ALA A 183 50.59 22.44 24.02
N ILE A 184 50.42 22.57 25.34
CA ILE A 184 51.45 23.12 26.25
C ILE A 184 52.44 22.02 26.69
N SER A 185 52.07 20.76 26.59
CA SER A 185 52.93 19.63 26.99
C SER A 185 53.46 18.91 25.74
N ALA A 186 54.74 19.09 25.45
CA ALA A 186 55.41 18.47 24.30
C ALA A 186 55.41 16.92 24.41
N PRO A 187 55.15 16.17 23.31
CA PRO A 187 55.08 14.72 23.38
C PRO A 187 56.43 14.04 23.08
N ASP A 188 56.75 13.03 23.87
CA ASP A 188 57.81 12.06 23.61
C ASP A 188 57.31 11.03 22.57
N ARG A 189 58.10 10.77 21.53
CA ARG A 189 57.64 10.14 20.26
C ARG A 189 57.46 8.61 20.32
N GLY A 190 57.63 7.98 21.48
CA GLY A 190 57.54 6.52 21.63
C GLY A 190 56.15 5.96 21.96
N GLU A 191 55.26 6.75 22.55
CA GLU A 191 53.95 6.26 23.04
C GLU A 191 52.81 6.37 22.00
N SER A 192 53.00 7.19 20.95
CA SER A 192 51.96 7.49 19.96
C SER A 192 51.48 6.30 19.13
N GLU A 193 52.30 5.26 18.97
CA GLU A 193 51.94 4.09 18.15
C GLU A 193 51.13 3.05 18.95
N MET A 194 51.42 2.87 20.25
CA MET A 194 50.62 2.04 21.15
C MET A 194 49.28 2.70 21.53
N ILE A 195 49.23 4.03 21.63
CA ILE A 195 47.98 4.77 21.89
C ILE A 195 47.04 4.74 20.67
N ARG A 196 47.57 4.67 19.45
CA ARG A 196 46.75 4.52 18.24
C ARG A 196 46.02 3.18 18.20
N ILE A 197 46.70 2.08 18.54
CA ILE A 197 46.12 0.73 18.52
C ILE A 197 45.09 0.52 19.65
N THR A 198 45.23 1.21 20.79
CA THR A 198 44.23 1.17 21.87
C THR A 198 43.06 2.13 21.65
N SER A 199 43.28 3.26 20.94
CA SER A 199 42.23 4.23 20.60
C SER A 199 41.24 3.73 19.53
N GLU A 200 41.65 2.81 18.65
CA GLU A 200 40.76 2.18 17.66
C GLU A 200 39.68 1.27 18.29
N ARG A 201 39.82 0.93 19.58
CA ARG A 201 38.90 0.04 20.31
C ARG A 201 38.06 0.72 21.38
N ALA A 202 38.27 2.01 21.64
CA ALA A 202 37.44 2.75 22.60
C ALA A 202 36.14 3.20 21.91
N GLN A 203 35.14 2.30 21.88
CA GLN A 203 33.78 2.64 21.48
C GLN A 203 33.18 3.63 22.49
N ARG A 204 32.46 4.64 21.99
CA ARG A 204 31.71 5.57 22.85
C ARG A 204 30.73 4.80 23.73
N ARG A 205 30.73 5.13 25.02
CA ARG A 205 29.77 4.63 26.00
C ARG A 205 28.66 5.65 26.22
N TYR A 206 27.47 5.17 26.53
CA TYR A 206 26.25 5.96 26.61
C TYR A 206 25.62 5.85 28.01
N SER A 207 24.90 6.90 28.43
CA SER A 207 24.12 6.82 29.66
C SER A 207 22.87 5.95 29.47
N GLN A 208 22.38 5.36 30.55
CA GLN A 208 21.15 4.55 30.53
C GLN A 208 19.95 5.38 30.07
N VAL A 209 19.91 6.66 30.45
CA VAL A 209 18.84 7.60 30.05
C VAL A 209 18.85 7.83 28.53
N HIS A 210 20.01 7.99 27.90
CA HIS A 210 20.13 8.15 26.44
C HIS A 210 19.60 6.91 25.70
N VAL A 211 20.06 5.72 26.12
CA VAL A 211 19.61 4.45 25.53
C VAL A 211 18.09 4.26 25.71
N ALA A 212 17.57 4.52 26.91
CA ALA A 212 16.14 4.44 27.18
C ALA A 212 15.32 5.41 26.31
N ALA A 213 15.81 6.64 26.10
CA ALA A 213 15.17 7.61 25.24
C ALA A 213 15.14 7.14 23.77
N ARG A 214 16.24 6.59 23.23
CA ARG A 214 16.28 6.04 21.87
C ARG A 214 15.35 4.86 21.68
N VAL A 215 15.32 3.94 22.65
CA VAL A 215 14.42 2.78 22.64
C VAL A 215 12.96 3.25 22.66
N SER A 216 12.61 4.19 23.53
CA SER A 216 11.27 4.77 23.62
C SER A 216 10.83 5.47 22.34
N GLN A 217 11.75 6.21 21.69
CA GLN A 217 11.51 6.82 20.38
C GLN A 217 11.21 5.77 19.30
N CYS A 218 11.98 4.67 19.26
CA CYS A 218 11.73 3.56 18.35
C CYS A 218 10.37 2.89 18.65
N ASP A 219 10.04 2.69 19.93
CA ASP A 219 8.76 2.09 20.35
C ASP A 219 7.55 2.91 19.89
N SER A 220 7.65 4.24 19.93
CA SER A 220 6.60 5.13 19.41
C SER A 220 6.35 4.91 17.91
N VAL A 221 7.41 4.83 17.09
CA VAL A 221 7.27 4.60 15.65
C VAL A 221 6.86 3.16 15.33
N LEU A 222 7.34 2.17 16.10
CA LEU A 222 6.88 0.78 15.99
C LEU A 222 5.38 0.66 16.24
N SER A 223 4.87 1.35 17.27
CA SER A 223 3.43 1.39 17.56
C SER A 223 2.64 1.98 16.38
N GLN A 224 3.10 3.10 15.82
CA GLN A 224 2.47 3.71 14.64
C GLN A 224 2.48 2.78 13.42
N LEU A 225 3.62 2.16 13.11
CA LEU A 225 3.74 1.19 12.02
C LEU A 225 2.84 -0.04 12.23
N ALA A 226 2.70 -0.51 13.47
CA ALA A 226 1.86 -1.67 13.79
C ALA A 226 0.37 -1.36 13.56
N VAL A 227 -0.09 -0.17 13.94
CA VAL A 227 -1.46 0.29 13.65
C VAL A 227 -1.70 0.37 12.14
N VAL A 228 -0.79 1.01 11.40
CA VAL A 228 -0.90 1.12 9.94
C VAL A 228 -0.90 -0.25 9.27
N HIS A 229 -0.02 -1.15 9.69
CA HIS A 229 0.06 -2.51 9.15
C HIS A 229 -1.26 -3.28 9.35
N GLU A 230 -1.85 -3.18 10.55
CA GLU A 230 -3.10 -3.85 10.87
C GLU A 230 -4.28 -3.29 10.07
N ASP A 231 -4.33 -1.97 9.87
CA ASP A 231 -5.37 -1.34 9.04
C ASP A 231 -5.23 -1.73 7.57
N LEU A 232 -4.01 -1.75 7.03
CA LEU A 232 -3.75 -2.23 5.67
C LEU A 232 -4.13 -3.70 5.49
N ARG A 233 -3.82 -4.56 6.47
CA ARG A 233 -4.18 -5.99 6.44
C ARG A 233 -5.69 -6.18 6.45
N LYS A 234 -6.42 -5.44 7.29
CA LYS A 234 -7.90 -5.48 7.31
C LYS A 234 -8.49 -5.03 5.97
N THR A 235 -7.98 -3.96 5.39
CA THR A 235 -8.41 -3.51 4.06
C THR A 235 -8.12 -4.56 3.00
N ALA A 236 -6.91 -5.14 2.99
CA ALA A 236 -6.52 -6.21 2.08
C ALA A 236 -7.46 -7.42 2.19
N GLU A 237 -7.80 -7.85 3.41
CA GLU A 237 -8.71 -8.99 3.64
C GLU A 237 -10.14 -8.70 3.18
N ASN A 238 -10.66 -7.51 3.47
CA ASN A 238 -11.99 -7.10 3.04
C ASN A 238 -12.09 -7.00 1.51
N VAL A 239 -11.09 -6.39 0.88
CA VAL A 239 -10.99 -6.29 -0.58
C VAL A 239 -10.85 -7.67 -1.20
N SER A 240 -9.93 -8.50 -0.70
CA SER A 240 -9.68 -9.87 -1.19
C SER A 240 -10.93 -10.76 -1.10
N ARG A 241 -11.73 -10.60 -0.05
CA ARG A 241 -13.01 -11.30 0.09
C ARG A 241 -14.02 -10.86 -0.98
N GLY A 242 -14.15 -9.55 -1.18
CA GLY A 242 -15.09 -8.98 -2.15
C GLY A 242 -14.72 -9.34 -3.60
N VAL A 243 -13.46 -9.15 -3.96
CA VAL A 243 -12.93 -9.39 -5.30
C VAL A 243 -13.02 -10.87 -5.71
N ARG A 244 -12.72 -11.81 -4.79
CA ARG A 244 -12.79 -13.26 -5.06
C ARG A 244 -14.20 -13.81 -5.13
N ALA A 245 -15.16 -13.14 -4.48
CA ALA A 245 -16.56 -13.53 -4.52
C ALA A 245 -17.28 -13.05 -5.79
N HIS A 246 -16.61 -12.33 -6.68
CA HIS A 246 -17.23 -11.67 -7.81
C HIS A 246 -16.91 -12.37 -9.14
N ASP A 247 -17.82 -13.24 -9.60
CA ASP A 247 -17.62 -14.14 -10.75
C ASP A 247 -17.27 -13.45 -12.08
N TRP A 248 -17.69 -12.19 -12.27
CA TRP A 248 -17.48 -11.46 -13.52
C TRP A 248 -16.20 -10.63 -13.56
N LEU A 249 -15.45 -10.54 -12.46
CA LEU A 249 -14.26 -9.71 -12.45
C LEU A 249 -13.14 -10.36 -13.28
N PRO A 250 -12.45 -9.63 -14.17
CA PRO A 250 -11.34 -10.17 -14.94
C PRO A 250 -10.22 -10.73 -14.04
N PRO A 251 -9.66 -11.93 -14.32
CA PRO A 251 -8.57 -12.50 -13.52
C PRO A 251 -7.32 -11.61 -13.44
N SER A 252 -7.03 -10.85 -14.50
CA SER A 252 -5.92 -9.89 -14.49
C SER A 252 -6.13 -8.75 -13.50
N TRP A 253 -7.37 -8.26 -13.36
CA TRP A 253 -7.71 -7.21 -12.39
C TRP A 253 -7.69 -7.75 -10.97
N LEU A 254 -8.19 -8.97 -10.75
CA LEU A 254 -8.04 -9.67 -9.48
C LEU A 254 -6.57 -9.75 -9.05
N ALA A 255 -5.70 -10.26 -9.93
CA ALA A 255 -4.27 -10.37 -9.65
C ALA A 255 -3.62 -9.00 -9.37
N GLN A 256 -3.98 -7.97 -10.13
CA GLN A 256 -3.48 -6.61 -9.92
C GLN A 256 -3.90 -6.06 -8.55
N ILE A 257 -5.18 -6.22 -8.17
CA ILE A 257 -5.71 -5.74 -6.88
C ILE A 257 -5.01 -6.44 -5.72
N GLU A 258 -4.89 -7.78 -5.78
CA GLU A 258 -4.22 -8.56 -4.75
C GLU A 258 -2.75 -8.16 -4.60
N ALA A 259 -2.02 -8.03 -5.72
CA ALA A 259 -0.61 -7.64 -5.71
C ALA A 259 -0.39 -6.27 -5.04
N VAL A 260 -1.25 -5.27 -5.30
CA VAL A 260 -1.12 -3.94 -4.66
C VAL A 260 -1.27 -4.03 -3.14
N HIS A 261 -2.25 -4.79 -2.65
CA HIS A 261 -2.48 -4.91 -1.21
C HIS A 261 -1.41 -5.77 -0.52
N GLU A 262 -0.95 -6.84 -1.18
CA GLU A 262 0.17 -7.67 -0.71
C GLU A 262 1.45 -6.84 -0.57
N GLN A 263 1.84 -6.11 -1.61
CA GLN A 263 3.04 -5.26 -1.61
C GLN A 263 3.02 -4.22 -0.49
N ARG A 264 1.86 -3.62 -0.20
CA ARG A 264 1.71 -2.65 0.90
C ARG A 264 1.92 -3.28 2.27
N CYS A 265 1.29 -4.43 2.50
CA CYS A 265 1.46 -5.15 3.77
C CYS A 265 2.92 -5.58 3.94
N GLU A 266 3.54 -6.10 2.87
CA GLU A 266 4.93 -6.53 2.90
C GLU A 266 5.89 -5.36 3.18
N ALA A 267 5.72 -4.21 2.52
CA ALA A 267 6.56 -3.04 2.75
C ALA A 267 6.54 -2.59 4.22
N VAL A 268 5.35 -2.49 4.83
CA VAL A 268 5.23 -2.09 6.24
C VAL A 268 5.76 -3.17 7.19
N ALA A 269 5.55 -4.46 6.88
CA ALA A 269 6.14 -5.56 7.64
C ALA A 269 7.67 -5.55 7.62
N GLN A 270 8.27 -5.24 6.45
CA GLN A 270 9.72 -5.08 6.31
C GLN A 270 10.23 -3.90 7.15
N TRP A 271 9.53 -2.77 7.17
CA TRP A 271 9.87 -1.61 8.00
C TRP A 271 9.76 -1.90 9.50
N LEU A 272 8.71 -2.62 9.93
CA LEU A 272 8.59 -3.11 11.32
C LEU A 272 9.79 -3.95 11.72
N SER A 273 10.17 -4.93 10.90
CA SER A 273 11.32 -5.80 11.16
C SER A 273 12.65 -5.02 11.23
N ARG A 274 12.84 -4.06 10.31
CA ARG A 274 14.01 -3.16 10.31
C ARG A 274 14.08 -2.34 11.60
N LEU A 275 12.99 -1.68 11.97
CA LEU A 275 12.96 -0.82 13.15
C LEU A 275 13.09 -1.63 14.47
N GLN A 276 12.57 -2.86 14.53
CA GLN A 276 12.80 -3.76 15.66
C GLN A 276 14.29 -4.09 15.83
N ARG A 277 15.01 -4.36 14.74
CA ARG A 277 16.47 -4.56 14.77
C ARG A 277 17.21 -3.31 15.22
N VAL A 278 16.77 -2.13 14.79
CA VAL A 278 17.35 -0.86 15.23
C VAL A 278 17.13 -0.62 16.71
N ARG A 279 15.90 -0.84 17.20
CA ARG A 279 15.55 -0.76 18.62
C ARG A 279 16.44 -1.66 19.48
N GLN A 280 16.60 -2.93 19.07
CA GLN A 280 17.51 -3.88 19.72
C GLN A 280 18.96 -3.38 19.67
N GLY A 281 19.37 -2.80 18.53
CA GLY A 281 20.68 -2.20 18.35
C GLY A 281 20.97 -1.05 19.32
N PHE A 282 20.00 -0.16 19.57
CA PHE A 282 20.12 0.89 20.59
C PHE A 282 20.20 0.31 22.00
N SER A 283 19.38 -0.70 22.33
CA SER A 283 19.42 -1.34 23.65
C SER A 283 20.73 -2.07 23.96
N ALA A 284 21.51 -2.40 22.93
CA ALA A 284 22.79 -3.08 23.03
C ALA A 284 24.00 -2.12 22.98
N LEU A 285 23.78 -0.79 22.96
CA LEU A 285 24.88 0.16 23.04
C LEU A 285 25.62 0.04 24.39
N PRO A 286 26.96 0.19 24.39
CA PRO A 286 27.74 0.03 25.62
C PRO A 286 27.43 1.16 26.61
N LEU A 287 27.23 0.79 27.88
CA LEU A 287 26.86 1.73 28.94
C LEU A 287 28.08 2.29 29.69
N ASN A 288 27.90 3.49 30.26
CA ASN A 288 28.85 4.09 31.20
C ASN A 288 28.89 3.27 32.51
N GLU A 289 30.09 3.04 33.05
CA GLU A 289 30.26 2.23 34.27
C GLU A 289 29.69 2.92 35.52
N GLU A 290 29.56 4.24 35.51
CA GLU A 290 29.05 5.06 36.62
C GLU A 290 27.52 4.96 36.79
N ASP A 291 26.76 4.59 35.74
CA ASP A 291 25.29 4.42 35.81
C ASP A 291 24.88 3.08 36.47
N HIS A 292 25.84 2.22 36.84
CA HIS A 292 25.59 1.02 37.65
C HIS A 292 25.53 1.32 39.16
N ALA A 293 25.74 2.56 39.59
CA ALA A 293 25.63 2.94 40.99
C ALA A 293 24.16 2.96 41.45
N SER A 294 23.86 2.25 42.54
CA SER A 294 22.54 2.29 43.20
C SER A 294 22.04 3.72 43.39
N PRO A 295 20.71 3.96 43.29
CA PRO A 295 20.14 5.29 43.53
C PRO A 295 20.62 5.82 44.89
N PRO A 296 21.02 7.10 44.99
CA PRO A 296 21.53 7.65 46.24
C PRO A 296 20.50 7.50 47.37
N GLU A 297 20.95 7.11 48.56
CA GLU A 297 20.07 6.92 49.71
C GLU A 297 19.21 8.17 49.96
N PRO A 298 17.92 8.01 50.27
CA PRO A 298 17.02 9.13 50.46
C PRO A 298 17.50 9.98 51.65
N VAL A 299 17.66 11.28 51.40
CA VAL A 299 18.03 12.25 52.43
C VAL A 299 16.89 12.36 53.45
N THR A 300 17.08 11.74 54.62
CA THR A 300 16.18 11.92 55.77
C THR A 300 16.48 13.26 56.42
N TRP A 301 15.58 14.22 56.23
CA TRP A 301 15.59 15.48 56.96
C TRP A 301 14.98 15.26 58.35
N THR A 302 15.81 15.20 59.38
CA THR A 302 15.36 15.36 60.77
C THR A 302 15.30 16.85 61.10
N TYR A 303 14.09 17.36 61.33
CA TYR A 303 13.88 18.72 61.81
C TYR A 303 14.07 18.75 63.34
N PRO A 304 14.74 19.78 63.91
CA PRO A 304 14.87 19.96 65.36
C PRO A 304 13.56 20.36 66.04
#